data_AF-A0AA35T5P5-F1
#
_entry.id   AF-A0AA35T5P5-F1
#
_cell.length_a   1.000
_cell.length_b   1.000
_cell.length_c   1.000
_cell.angle_alpha   90.00
_cell.angle_beta   90.00
_cell.angle_gamma   90.00
#
_symmetry.space_group_name_H-M   'P 1'
#
loop_
_entity.id
_entity.type
_entity.pdbx_description
1 polymer ?
#
loop_
_entity_poly.entity_id
_entity_poly.type
_entity_poly.pdbx_seq_one_letter_code
_entity_poly.pdbx_strand_id
1 'polypeptide(L)'
;MSSIAIPGAVFSSLVFHLKNAPSDSEGFLYGGMRTHHVENITDTQSSGTREEKKLYVESFVCFPERFKFYDHYGRPHTERIKALLGDDMKRVIGWFSCRRNSTNRPSMREKVVHRRLTSCLTGVPCEDFLFGLVTEMVVEGSMVHSTDYSFHNWIGT
;
A
#
# COMPACT_ATOMS: atom_id res chain seq x y z
N MET A 1 4.08 -2.33 -15.44
CA MET A 1 3.19 -2.45 -14.28
C MET A 1 3.85 -3.43 -13.31
N SER A 2 4.13 -2.98 -12.09
CA SER A 2 4.88 -3.78 -11.12
C SER A 2 3.98 -4.80 -10.44
N SER A 3 4.48 -6.03 -10.29
CA SER A 3 3.80 -7.06 -9.50
C SER A 3 4.10 -6.86 -8.02
N ILE A 4 3.18 -7.25 -7.14
CA ILE A 4 3.31 -7.07 -5.69
C ILE A 4 3.38 -8.45 -5.05
N ALA A 5 4.36 -8.66 -4.16
CA ALA A 5 4.51 -9.86 -3.36
C ALA A 5 4.49 -9.49 -1.87
N ILE A 6 3.59 -10.12 -1.14
CA ILE A 6 3.45 -9.95 0.30
C ILE A 6 3.52 -11.34 0.93
N PRO A 7 4.46 -11.59 1.87
CA PRO A 7 4.48 -12.84 2.61
C PRO A 7 3.17 -13.03 3.37
N GLY A 8 2.65 -14.26 3.37
CA GLY A 8 1.39 -14.58 4.05
C GLY A 8 1.39 -14.20 5.53
N ALA A 9 2.53 -14.33 6.21
CA ALA A 9 2.70 -13.93 7.61
C ALA A 9 2.58 -12.41 7.82
N VAL A 10 3.11 -11.61 6.88
CA VAL A 10 3.01 -10.14 6.93
C VAL A 10 1.58 -9.72 6.67
N PHE A 11 0.94 -10.31 5.65
CA PHE A 11 -0.45 -10.01 5.32
C PHE A 11 -1.41 -10.42 6.44
N SER A 12 -1.26 -11.62 7.01
CA SER A 12 -2.11 -12.08 8.12
C SER A 12 -1.93 -11.23 9.37
N SER A 13 -0.70 -10.84 9.69
CA SER A 13 -0.41 -9.91 10.79
C SER A 13 -1.05 -8.55 10.57
N LEU A 14 -0.97 -8.01 9.34
CA LEU A 14 -1.64 -6.75 8.98
C LEU A 14 -3.15 -6.86 9.19
N VAL A 15 -3.80 -7.88 8.62
CA VAL A 15 -5.25 -8.08 8.78
C VAL A 15 -5.64 -8.26 10.25
N PHE A 16 -4.85 -9.01 11.03
CA PHE A 16 -5.07 -9.16 12.46
C PHE A 16 -5.00 -7.83 13.21
N HIS A 17 -4.00 -7.00 12.94
CA HIS A 17 -3.89 -5.67 13.54
C HIS A 17 -5.08 -4.77 13.16
N LEU A 18 -5.51 -4.80 11.90
CA LEU A 18 -6.63 -4.01 11.40
C LEU A 18 -7.97 -4.42 12.02
N LYS A 19 -8.20 -5.73 12.21
CA LYS A 19 -9.40 -6.24 12.87
C LYS A 19 -9.49 -5.82 14.33
N ASN A 20 -8.36 -5.80 15.03
CA ASN A 20 -8.31 -5.39 16.44
C ASN A 20 -8.29 -3.87 16.66
N ALA A 21 -8.18 -3.07 15.61
CA ALA A 21 -8.20 -1.62 15.76
C ALA A 21 -9.59 -1.14 16.22
N PRO A 22 -9.70 -0.12 17.09
CA PRO A 22 -11.01 0.39 17.51
C PRO A 22 -11.75 1.11 16.38
N SER A 23 -11.02 1.66 15.41
CA SER A 23 -11.55 2.47 14.30
C SER A 23 -10.76 2.27 13.01
N ASP A 24 -11.24 2.91 11.93
CA ASP A 24 -10.48 3.07 10.68
C ASP A 24 -9.03 3.48 10.98
N SER A 25 -8.09 2.78 10.36
CA SER A 25 -6.66 2.88 10.64
C SER A 25 -5.88 3.04 9.35
N GLU A 26 -4.72 3.68 9.44
CA GLU A 26 -3.86 3.96 8.29
C GLU A 26 -2.42 3.62 8.64
N GLY A 27 -1.57 3.46 7.64
CA GLY A 27 -0.19 3.08 7.91
C GLY A 27 0.71 3.06 6.68
N PHE A 28 1.98 2.74 6.91
CA PHE A 28 2.97 2.60 5.85
C PHE A 28 3.36 1.14 5.62
N LEU A 29 3.71 0.84 4.37
CA LEU A 29 4.25 -0.44 3.93
C LEU A 29 5.75 -0.28 3.70
N TYR A 30 6.53 -1.14 4.33
CA TYR A 30 7.97 -1.19 4.16
C TYR A 30 8.37 -2.36 3.28
N GLY A 31 9.45 -2.18 2.53
CA GLY A 31 10.08 -3.24 1.77
C GLY A 31 11.00 -2.71 0.69
N GLY A 32 10.99 -3.37 -0.46
CA GLY A 32 11.88 -3.00 -1.57
C GLY A 32 11.36 -3.44 -2.94
N MET A 33 11.92 -2.82 -3.96
CA MET A 33 11.67 -3.17 -5.37
C MET A 33 12.84 -3.98 -5.91
N ARG A 34 12.56 -5.06 -6.62
CA ARG A 34 13.56 -5.81 -7.39
C ARG A 34 13.12 -5.93 -8.83
N THR A 35 14.04 -5.70 -9.74
CA THR A 35 13.85 -5.89 -11.17
C THR A 35 14.34 -7.27 -11.54
N HIS A 36 13.49 -8.05 -12.21
CA HIS A 36 13.83 -9.36 -12.76
C HIS A 36 13.88 -9.26 -14.28
N HIS A 37 14.95 -9.78 -14.89
CA HIS A 37 15.02 -9.97 -16.34
C HIS A 37 14.48 -11.36 -16.64
N VAL A 38 13.29 -11.41 -17.22
CA VAL A 38 12.66 -12.66 -17.64
C VAL A 38 12.92 -12.83 -19.13
N GLU A 39 13.73 -13.83 -19.47
CA GLU A 39 13.92 -14.25 -20.86
C GLU A 39 12.75 -15.15 -21.25
N ASN A 40 11.89 -14.66 -22.13
CA ASN A 40 10.86 -15.49 -22.72
C ASN A 40 11.48 -16.30 -23.85
N ILE A 41 11.74 -17.59 -23.59
CA ILE A 41 12.11 -18.55 -24.62
C ILE A 41 10.82 -18.97 -25.32
N THR A 42 10.58 -18.42 -26.50
CA THR A 42 9.51 -18.84 -27.39
C THR A 42 10.07 -19.78 -28.46
N ASP A 43 9.30 -20.77 -28.93
CA ASP A 43 9.69 -21.67 -30.03
C ASP A 43 9.85 -20.93 -31.40
N THR A 44 9.43 -19.67 -31.47
CA THR A 44 9.76 -18.72 -32.55
C THR A 44 11.14 -18.10 -32.32
N GLN A 45 11.96 -17.96 -33.38
CA GLN A 45 13.35 -17.45 -33.34
C GLN A 45 13.56 -16.00 -32.82
N SER A 46 12.57 -15.39 -32.19
CA SER A 46 12.65 -14.07 -31.55
C SER A 46 12.78 -14.25 -30.03
N SER A 47 14.00 -14.13 -29.48
CA SER A 47 14.17 -13.99 -28.03
C SER A 47 13.78 -12.57 -27.61
N GLY A 48 12.77 -12.46 -26.74
CA GLY A 48 12.36 -11.19 -26.15
C GLY A 48 12.72 -11.16 -24.67
N THR A 49 13.69 -10.33 -24.28
CA THR A 49 13.98 -10.06 -22.86
C THR A 49 12.93 -9.10 -22.32
N ARG A 50 12.13 -9.53 -21.33
CA ARG A 50 11.15 -8.69 -20.65
C ARG A 50 11.68 -8.31 -19.27
N GLU A 51 11.67 -7.02 -18.97
CA GLU A 51 11.97 -6.51 -17.64
C GLU A 51 10.70 -6.51 -16.78
N GLU A 52 10.70 -7.28 -15.69
CA GLU A 52 9.58 -7.39 -14.75
C GLU A 52 9.97 -6.79 -13.39
N LYS A 53 9.31 -5.67 -13.03
CA LYS A 53 9.46 -5.06 -11.72
C LYS A 53 8.57 -5.77 -10.69
N LYS A 54 9.13 -6.09 -9.52
CA LYS A 54 8.41 -6.73 -8.41
C LYS A 54 8.66 -5.99 -7.10
N LEU A 55 7.58 -5.58 -6.46
CA LEU A 55 7.56 -4.93 -5.15
C LEU A 55 7.34 -5.98 -4.08
N TYR A 56 8.22 -6.01 -3.09
CA TYR A 56 8.16 -6.91 -1.95
C TYR A 56 7.77 -6.12 -0.71
N VAL A 57 6.61 -6.41 -0.15
CA VAL A 57 6.19 -5.86 1.16
C VAL A 57 6.78 -6.76 2.24
N GLU A 58 7.71 -6.23 3.02
CA GLU A 58 8.44 -6.98 4.04
C GLU A 58 7.84 -6.77 5.44
N SER A 59 7.34 -5.56 5.72
CA SER A 59 6.72 -5.22 7.00
C SER A 59 5.80 -4.00 6.85
N PHE A 60 5.15 -3.60 7.93
CA PHE A 60 4.24 -2.46 7.95
C PHE A 60 4.29 -1.76 9.32
N VAL A 61 3.78 -0.52 9.35
CA VAL A 61 3.46 0.19 10.59
C VAL A 61 2.01 0.65 10.52
N CYS A 62 1.24 0.43 11.60
CA CYS A 62 -0.14 0.87 11.73
C CYS A 62 -0.25 2.05 12.68
N PHE A 63 -1.10 3.00 12.34
CA PHE A 63 -1.53 4.07 13.21
C PHE A 63 -3.02 3.89 13.53
N PRO A 64 -3.40 3.82 14.83
CA PRO A 64 -4.78 3.57 15.24
C PRO A 64 -5.73 4.75 14.98
N GLU A 65 -5.18 5.93 14.66
CA GLU A 65 -5.95 7.13 14.33
C GLU A 65 -5.62 7.60 12.91
N ARG A 66 -6.63 8.13 12.22
CA ARG A 66 -6.45 8.81 10.92
C ARG A 66 -5.76 10.16 11.08
N PHE A 67 -5.22 10.69 9.99
CA PHE A 67 -4.61 12.03 9.92
C PHE A 67 -3.34 12.21 10.77
N LYS A 68 -2.64 11.12 11.13
CA LYS A 68 -1.36 11.22 11.86
C LYS A 68 -0.25 11.85 11.02
N PHE A 69 -0.21 11.52 9.72
CA PHE A 69 0.87 11.92 8.80
C PHE A 69 0.43 12.92 7.72
N TYR A 70 -0.83 13.36 7.71
CA TYR A 70 -1.34 14.35 6.77
C TYR A 70 -2.53 15.14 7.35
N ASP A 71 -2.81 16.33 6.81
CA ASP A 71 -3.90 17.21 7.27
C ASP A 71 -5.26 16.93 6.61
N HIS A 72 -6.32 17.65 7.01
CA HIS A 72 -7.66 17.47 6.44
C HIS A 72 -7.77 17.75 4.92
N TYR A 73 -6.82 18.49 4.34
CA TYR A 73 -6.70 18.77 2.91
C TYR A 73 -5.83 17.74 2.17
N GLY A 74 -5.37 16.70 2.87
CA GLY A 74 -4.52 15.64 2.35
C GLY A 74 -3.04 16.01 2.26
N ARG A 75 -2.60 17.11 2.88
CA ARG A 75 -1.21 17.60 2.81
C ARG A 75 -0.33 16.82 3.78
N PRO A 76 0.75 16.17 3.34
CA PRO A 76 1.67 15.46 4.21
C PRO A 76 2.30 16.40 5.24
N HIS A 77 2.41 15.94 6.48
CA HIS A 77 3.18 16.61 7.53
C HIS A 77 4.60 16.06 7.53
N THR A 78 5.47 16.57 6.67
CA THR A 78 6.84 16.03 6.46
C THR A 78 7.62 15.87 7.76
N GLU A 79 7.57 16.85 8.66
CA GLU A 79 8.24 16.78 9.97
C GLU A 79 7.69 15.64 10.84
N ARG A 80 6.37 15.43 10.85
CA ARG A 80 5.74 14.32 11.58
C ARG A 80 6.06 12.98 10.95
N ILE A 81 6.04 12.89 9.62
CA ILE A 81 6.44 11.69 8.89
C ILE A 81 7.87 11.33 9.22
N LYS A 82 8.79 12.29 9.19
CA LYS A 82 10.19 12.09 9.56
C LYS A 82 10.36 11.67 11.02
N ALA A 83 9.58 12.24 11.94
CA ALA A 83 9.58 11.84 13.35
C ALA A 83 9.01 10.43 13.57
N LEU A 84 7.99 10.02 12.80
CA LEU A 84 7.35 8.71 12.91
C LEU A 84 8.17 7.59 12.28
N LEU A 85 8.84 7.87 11.15
CA LEU A 85 9.52 6.86 10.33
C LEU A 85 11.04 6.90 10.49
N GLY A 86 11.62 8.02 10.93
CA GLY A 86 13.06 8.18 11.07
C GLY A 86 13.82 7.79 9.80
N ASP A 87 14.79 6.89 9.97
CA ASP A 87 15.62 6.38 8.87
C ASP A 87 14.89 5.35 7.99
N ASP A 88 13.82 4.71 8.48
CA ASP A 88 13.02 3.75 7.72
C ASP A 88 12.17 4.41 6.62
N MET A 89 12.14 5.75 6.55
CA MET A 89 11.46 6.49 5.47
C MET A 89 11.91 6.05 4.08
N LYS A 90 13.19 5.66 3.91
CA LYS A 90 13.75 5.15 2.65
C LYS A 90 13.26 3.75 2.27
N ARG A 91 12.72 2.99 3.23
CA ARG A 91 12.20 1.65 3.03
C ARG A 91 10.69 1.66 2.74
N VAL A 92 10.06 2.82 2.79
CA VAL A 92 8.62 2.96 2.53
C VAL A 92 8.36 2.79 1.04
N ILE A 93 7.62 1.76 0.69
CA ILE A 93 7.22 1.44 -0.69
C ILE A 93 5.76 1.79 -0.97
N GLY A 94 5.01 2.18 0.07
CA GLY A 94 3.61 2.54 -0.04
C GLY A 94 2.96 2.84 1.29
N TRP A 95 1.65 3.05 1.25
CA TRP A 95 0.80 3.25 2.41
C TRP A 95 -0.52 2.51 2.25
N PHE A 96 -1.26 2.33 3.33
CA PHE A 96 -2.57 1.71 3.29
C PHE A 96 -3.59 2.46 4.13
N SER A 97 -4.86 2.27 3.75
CA SER A 97 -6.05 2.74 4.44
C SER A 97 -6.95 1.55 4.74
N CYS A 98 -7.38 1.42 5.99
CA CYS A 98 -8.36 0.43 6.41
C CYS A 98 -9.66 1.15 6.78
N ARG A 99 -10.75 0.72 6.15
CA ARG A 99 -12.09 1.28 6.36
C ARG A 99 -13.09 0.17 6.61
N ARG A 100 -13.99 0.37 7.56
CA ARG A 100 -15.08 -0.59 7.82
C ARG A 100 -16.31 -0.25 6.99
N ASN A 101 -17.03 -1.28 6.54
CA ASN A 101 -18.32 -1.19 5.87
C ASN A 101 -18.35 -0.19 4.69
N SER A 102 -17.26 -0.17 3.91
CA SER A 102 -17.09 0.72 2.76
C SER A 102 -16.83 -0.06 1.48
N THR A 103 -17.15 0.56 0.35
CA THR A 103 -16.72 0.04 -0.96
C THR A 103 -15.19 -0.08 -1.04
N ASN A 104 -14.70 -1.11 -1.74
CA ASN A 104 -13.29 -1.31 -2.04
C ASN A 104 -12.82 -0.41 -3.20
N ARG A 105 -13.10 0.90 -3.09
CA ARG A 105 -12.72 1.93 -4.05
C ARG A 105 -12.07 3.12 -3.34
N PRO A 106 -10.95 3.66 -3.86
CA PRO A 106 -10.31 4.82 -3.26
C PRO A 106 -11.19 6.06 -3.35
N SER A 107 -11.24 6.79 -2.25
CA SER A 107 -11.87 8.10 -2.13
C SER A 107 -11.03 9.19 -2.79
N MET A 108 -11.66 10.33 -3.06
CA MET A 108 -10.95 11.51 -3.58
C MET A 108 -9.83 11.97 -2.65
N ARG A 109 -10.04 11.89 -1.33
CA ARG A 109 -9.02 12.24 -0.33
C ARG A 109 -7.81 11.31 -0.43
N GLU A 110 -8.02 9.99 -0.47
CA GLU A 110 -6.92 9.02 -0.57
C GLU A 110 -6.11 9.23 -1.87
N LYS A 111 -6.77 9.56 -2.98
CA LYS A 111 -6.07 9.91 -4.23
C LYS A 111 -5.18 11.15 -4.07
N VAL A 112 -5.67 12.20 -3.42
CA VAL A 112 -4.89 13.44 -3.15
C VAL A 112 -3.73 13.16 -2.20
N VAL A 113 -3.98 12.42 -1.12
CA VAL A 113 -2.95 12.02 -0.14
C VAL A 113 -1.87 11.20 -0.81
N HIS A 114 -2.25 10.16 -1.57
CA HIS A 114 -1.33 9.31 -2.30
C HIS A 114 -0.42 10.14 -3.21
N ARG A 115 -0.99 11.01 -4.07
CA ARG A 115 -0.20 11.86 -4.97
C ARG A 115 0.83 12.71 -4.23
N ARG A 116 0.45 13.28 -3.08
CA ARG A 116 1.33 14.15 -2.30
C ARG A 116 2.39 13.34 -1.53
N LEU A 117 2.04 12.17 -0.99
CA LEU A 117 2.98 11.28 -0.32
C LEU A 117 4.05 10.77 -1.30
N THR A 118 3.65 10.42 -2.52
CA THR A 118 4.58 10.01 -3.58
C THR A 118 5.65 11.08 -3.87
N SER A 119 5.32 12.37 -3.69
CA SER A 119 6.28 13.47 -3.86
C SER A 119 7.21 13.67 -2.66
N CYS A 120 6.85 13.14 -1.48
CA CYS A 120 7.62 13.31 -0.24
C CYS A 120 8.47 12.08 0.09
N LEU A 121 8.04 10.88 -0.29
CA LEU A 121 8.68 9.61 0.03
C LEU A 121 9.45 9.09 -1.18
N THR A 122 10.72 8.74 -0.99
CA THR A 122 11.64 8.39 -2.09
C THR A 122 12.08 6.93 -2.07
N GLY A 123 11.39 6.06 -1.34
CA GLY A 123 11.78 4.65 -1.19
C GLY A 123 11.60 3.83 -2.48
N VAL A 124 10.70 4.25 -3.35
CA VAL A 124 10.46 3.67 -4.68
C VAL A 124 10.16 4.77 -5.70
N PRO A 125 10.31 4.50 -7.01
CA PRO A 125 9.86 5.42 -8.04
C PRO A 125 8.38 5.80 -7.86
N CYS A 126 8.03 7.02 -8.27
CA CYS A 126 6.68 7.56 -8.08
C CYS A 126 5.59 6.68 -8.71
N GLU A 127 5.90 6.04 -9.83
CA GLU A 127 5.03 5.12 -10.57
C GLU A 127 4.75 3.79 -9.86
N ASP A 128 5.63 3.43 -8.93
CA ASP A 128 5.64 2.15 -8.22
C ASP A 128 5.23 2.30 -6.75
N PHE A 129 4.95 3.53 -6.29
CA PHE A 129 4.48 3.79 -4.93
C PHE A 129 3.09 3.17 -4.73
N LEU A 130 2.93 2.37 -3.69
CA LEU A 130 1.71 1.57 -3.48
C LEU A 130 0.68 2.29 -2.61
N PHE A 131 -0.59 2.11 -2.97
CA PHE A 131 -1.72 2.34 -2.09
C PHE A 131 -2.50 1.05 -1.85
N GLY A 132 -2.51 0.57 -0.62
CA GLY A 132 -3.35 -0.54 -0.17
C GLY A 132 -4.68 -0.03 0.39
N LEU A 133 -5.79 -0.63 -0.04
CA LEU A 133 -7.09 -0.43 0.57
C LEU A 133 -7.57 -1.76 1.13
N VAL A 134 -7.88 -1.78 2.43
CA VAL A 134 -8.48 -2.94 3.10
C VAL A 134 -9.84 -2.53 3.60
N THR A 135 -10.87 -3.28 3.22
CA THR A 135 -12.23 -3.09 3.70
C THR A 135 -12.77 -4.35 4.35
N GLU A 136 -13.43 -4.17 5.48
CA GLU A 136 -14.14 -5.24 6.16
C GLU A 136 -15.64 -4.98 6.02
N MET A 137 -16.35 -5.95 5.46
CA MET A 137 -17.81 -5.93 5.39
C MET A 137 -18.36 -6.94 6.37
N VAL A 138 -19.11 -6.45 7.34
CA VAL A 138 -19.89 -7.28 8.27
C VAL A 138 -21.36 -7.01 7.97
N VAL A 139 -22.06 -8.04 7.48
CA VAL A 139 -23.51 -7.97 7.32
C VAL A 139 -24.12 -8.29 8.69
N GLU A 140 -24.93 -7.37 9.24
CA GLU A 140 -25.61 -7.58 10.52
C GLU A 140 -26.41 -8.90 10.50
N GLY A 141 -26.22 -9.73 11.52
CA GLY A 141 -26.87 -11.06 11.62
C GLY A 141 -26.19 -12.19 10.84
N SER A 142 -25.12 -11.91 10.08
CA SER A 142 -24.33 -12.92 9.39
C SER A 142 -23.18 -13.42 10.27
N MET A 143 -22.92 -14.73 10.23
CA MET A 143 -21.69 -15.33 10.79
C MET A 143 -20.50 -15.24 9.80
N VAL A 144 -20.73 -14.73 8.60
CA VAL A 144 -19.72 -14.59 7.55
C VAL A 144 -19.09 -13.20 7.62
N HIS A 145 -17.79 -13.16 7.86
CA HIS A 145 -16.97 -11.96 7.77
C HIS A 145 -16.16 -11.99 6.48
N SER A 146 -16.28 -10.96 5.64
CA SER A 146 -15.45 -10.80 4.45
C SER A 146 -14.47 -9.65 4.63
N THR A 147 -13.20 -9.89 4.29
CA THR A 147 -12.16 -8.87 4.26
C THR A 147 -11.67 -8.76 2.82
N ASP A 148 -12.05 -7.68 2.15
CA ASP A 148 -11.60 -7.37 0.79
C ASP A 148 -10.38 -6.47 0.85
N TYR A 149 -9.42 -6.72 -0.03
CA TYR A 149 -8.23 -5.89 -0.14
C TYR A 149 -7.94 -5.59 -1.61
N SER A 150 -7.32 -4.45 -1.86
CA SER A 150 -6.86 -4.07 -3.19
C SER A 150 -5.59 -3.23 -3.08
N PHE A 151 -4.67 -3.44 -4.00
CA PHE A 151 -3.47 -2.63 -4.14
C PHE A 151 -3.51 -1.89 -5.44
N HIS A 152 -3.13 -0.62 -5.38
CA HIS A 152 -3.23 0.28 -6.50
C HIS A 152 -1.95 1.09 -6.66
N ASN A 153 -1.57 1.24 -7.92
CA ASN A 153 -0.50 2.06 -8.42
C ASN A 153 -1.11 2.98 -9.49
N TRP A 154 -1.24 4.27 -9.19
CA TRP A 154 -1.81 5.24 -10.14
C TRP A 154 -0.90 6.45 -10.30
N ILE A 155 -0.55 6.70 -11.55
CA ILE A 155 0.02 7.96 -12.02
C ILE A 155 -1.12 8.80 -12.61
N GLY A 156 -2.12 9.14 -11.79
CA GLY A 156 -3.15 10.14 -12.11
C GLY A 156 -4.12 9.87 -13.27
N THR A 157 -5.34 10.34 -13.10
CA THR A 157 -6.02 11.25 -14.03
C THR A 157 -6.70 12.32 -13.19
#